data_AF-A0A6A9T964-F1
#
_entry.id   AF-A0A6A9T964-F1
#
_cell.length_a   1.000
_cell.length_b   1.000
_cell.length_c   1.000
_cell.angle_alpha   90.00
_cell.angle_beta   90.00
_cell.angle_gamma   90.00
#
_symmetry.space_group_name_H-M   'P 1'
#
loop_
_entity.id
_entity.type
_entity.pdbx_description
1 polymer ?
#
loop_
_entity_poly.entity_id
_entity_poly.type
_entity_poly.pdbx_seq_one_letter_code
_entity_poly.pdbx_strand_id
1 'polypeptide(L)'
;MGDDIDDIADTLGAVKAGEDLSTLPVTTVEDDGQMVTLRLQTPAGNVFAREFKRPPVWGANCDLKRLVDGLGVDHDSLETLEGESLPVRREVVDGRPRFELDFERITAESA
;
A
#
# COMPACT_ATOMS: atom_id res chain seq x y z
N MET A 1 -19.34 -7.85 33.20
CA MET A 1 -20.02 -7.54 31.94
C MET A 1 -19.07 -6.68 31.11
N GLY A 2 -18.60 -7.19 29.97
CA GLY A 2 -18.47 -6.42 28.72
C GLY A 2 -17.33 -5.42 28.49
N ASP A 3 -16.24 -5.38 29.26
CA ASP A 3 -15.28 -4.26 29.22
C ASP A 3 -14.17 -4.36 28.13
N ASP A 4 -14.11 -5.44 27.33
CA ASP A 4 -13.04 -5.63 26.33
C ASP A 4 -13.41 -5.16 24.90
N ILE A 5 -14.59 -4.56 24.70
CA ILE A 5 -15.08 -4.16 23.37
C ILE A 5 -14.84 -2.67 23.07
N ASP A 6 -14.74 -1.81 24.09
CA ASP A 6 -14.68 -0.36 23.89
C ASP A 6 -13.31 0.13 23.38
N ASP A 7 -12.20 -0.53 23.71
CA ASP A 7 -10.85 -0.16 23.22
C ASP A 7 -10.67 -0.46 21.71
N ILE A 8 -11.31 -1.53 21.24
CA ILE A 8 -11.34 -1.90 19.81
C ILE A 8 -12.24 -0.92 19.05
N ALA A 9 -13.30 -0.42 19.69
CA ALA A 9 -14.24 0.52 19.09
C ALA A 9 -13.61 1.89 18.81
N ASP A 10 -12.72 2.39 19.67
CA ASP A 10 -12.00 3.66 19.44
C ASP A 10 -10.94 3.51 18.33
N THR A 11 -10.23 2.37 18.31
CA THR A 11 -9.29 2.01 17.23
C THR A 11 -9.99 1.85 15.88
N LEU A 12 -11.23 1.34 15.86
CA LEU A 12 -12.09 1.28 14.68
C LEU A 12 -12.79 2.62 14.38
N GLY A 13 -12.96 3.49 15.38
CA GLY A 13 -13.57 4.82 15.28
C GLY A 13 -12.71 5.79 14.47
N ALA A 14 -11.39 5.76 14.68
CA ALA A 14 -10.41 6.48 13.86
C ALA A 14 -10.43 6.02 12.39
N VAL A 15 -10.82 4.77 12.12
CA VAL A 15 -10.97 4.20 10.76
C VAL A 15 -12.31 4.61 10.11
N LYS A 16 -13.28 5.12 10.87
CA LYS A 16 -14.58 5.63 10.38
C LYS A 16 -14.61 7.14 10.13
N ALA A 17 -13.69 7.88 10.72
CA ALA A 17 -13.69 9.34 10.65
C ALA A 17 -13.02 9.86 9.37
N GLY A 18 -13.69 9.70 8.22
CA GLY A 18 -13.60 10.59 7.06
C GLY A 18 -12.25 10.85 6.36
N GLU A 19 -11.14 10.31 6.85
CA GLU A 19 -9.86 10.42 6.17
C GLU A 19 -9.84 9.43 5.01
N ASP A 20 -9.48 9.94 3.84
CA ASP A 20 -9.42 9.15 2.61
C ASP A 20 -8.28 8.13 2.73
N LEU A 21 -8.62 6.96 3.27
CA LEU A 21 -7.73 5.79 3.34
C LEU A 21 -7.70 5.05 2.00
N SER A 22 -8.24 5.64 0.93
CA SER A 22 -8.22 5.03 -0.40
C SER A 22 -6.88 5.22 -1.08
N THR A 23 -6.04 6.15 -0.60
CA THR A 23 -4.65 6.31 -0.97
C THR A 23 -3.78 6.44 0.28
N LEU A 24 -2.57 5.89 0.24
CA LEU A 24 -1.60 5.99 1.33
C LEU A 24 -0.25 6.46 0.80
N PRO A 25 0.43 7.40 1.49
CA PRO A 25 1.76 7.82 1.13
C PRO A 25 2.77 6.70 1.38
N VAL A 26 3.67 6.49 0.43
CA VAL A 26 4.85 5.65 0.61
C VAL A 26 5.86 6.45 1.41
N THR A 27 6.20 5.97 2.60
CA THR A 27 7.18 6.62 3.48
C THR A 27 8.59 6.15 3.20
N THR A 28 8.75 4.94 2.69
CA THR A 28 10.07 4.34 2.45
C THR A 28 10.02 3.34 1.31
N VAL A 29 11.03 3.37 0.46
CA VAL A 29 11.27 2.36 -0.57
C VAL A 29 12.62 1.71 -0.30
N GLU A 30 12.63 0.40 -0.10
CA GLU A 30 13.85 -0.39 0.06
C GLU A 30 13.99 -1.33 -1.14
N ASP A 31 15.08 -1.24 -1.90
CA ASP A 31 15.41 -2.17 -2.98
C ASP A 31 16.74 -2.85 -2.69
N ASP A 32 16.71 -4.16 -2.45
CA ASP A 32 17.89 -4.99 -2.23
C ASP A 32 18.35 -5.69 -3.53
N GLY A 33 17.82 -5.27 -4.69
CA GLY A 33 18.09 -5.87 -6.00
C GLY A 33 17.41 -7.22 -6.25
N GLN A 34 16.93 -7.89 -5.20
CA GLN A 34 16.10 -9.10 -5.30
C GLN A 34 14.65 -8.86 -4.87
N MET A 35 14.44 -7.96 -3.92
CA MET A 35 13.14 -7.59 -3.38
C MET A 35 13.05 -6.09 -3.24
N VAL A 36 11.87 -5.57 -3.56
CA VAL A 36 11.47 -4.17 -3.42
C VAL A 36 10.39 -4.10 -2.37
N THR A 37 10.65 -3.39 -1.28
CA THR A 37 9.72 -3.22 -0.17
C THR A 37 9.25 -1.78 -0.13
N LEU A 38 7.94 -1.59 -0.30
CA LEU A 38 7.28 -0.30 -0.16
C LEU A 38 6.66 -0.22 1.23
N ARG A 39 7.05 0.75 2.04
CA ARG A 39 6.42 1.02 3.34
C ARG A 39 5.42 2.15 3.16
N LEU A 40 4.15 1.87 3.47
CA LEU A 40 3.08 2.84 3.46
C LEU A 40 2.64 3.12 4.89
N GLN A 41 2.36 4.38 5.20
CA GLN A 41 1.91 4.78 6.52
C GLN A 41 0.50 5.37 6.47
N THR A 42 -0.39 4.81 7.27
CA THR A 42 -1.72 5.40 7.50
C THR A 42 -1.62 6.68 8.34
N PRO A 43 -2.60 7.60 8.20
CA PRO A 43 -2.68 8.77 9.08
C PRO A 43 -2.77 8.44 10.57
N ALA A 44 -3.33 7.26 10.91
CA ALA A 44 -3.37 6.74 12.27
C ALA A 44 -2.01 6.22 12.79
N GLY A 45 -0.93 6.37 12.01
CA GLY A 45 0.42 5.96 12.39
C GLY A 45 0.74 4.48 12.16
N ASN A 46 -0.23 3.68 11.68
CA ASN A 46 0.06 2.29 11.30
C ASN A 46 0.92 2.25 10.04
N VAL A 47 1.98 1.45 10.06
CA VAL A 47 2.88 1.23 8.94
C VAL A 47 2.66 -0.16 8.37
N PHE A 48 2.54 -0.27 7.05
CA PHE A 48 2.38 -1.52 6.33
C PHE A 48 3.47 -1.61 5.27
N ALA A 49 4.17 -2.75 5.25
CA ALA A 49 5.16 -3.02 4.22
C ALA A 49 4.54 -3.92 3.13
N ARG A 50 4.76 -3.56 1.88
CA ARG A 50 4.46 -4.40 0.73
C ARG A 50 5.75 -4.82 0.05
N GLU A 51 6.01 -6.10 0.09
CA GLU A 51 7.17 -6.72 -0.51
C GLU A 51 6.83 -7.21 -1.92
N PHE A 52 7.69 -6.86 -2.86
CA PHE A 52 7.63 -7.27 -4.25
C PHE A 52 8.91 -8.00 -4.61
N LYS A 53 8.78 -9.17 -5.23
CA LYS A 53 9.93 -9.85 -5.79
C LYS A 53 10.37 -9.13 -7.06
N ARG A 54 11.62 -8.66 -7.10
CA ARG A 54 12.18 -8.07 -8.32
C ARG A 54 12.27 -9.16 -9.37
N PRO A 55 11.61 -9.01 -10.52
CA PRO A 55 11.64 -10.03 -11.53
C PRO A 55 13.02 -10.04 -12.23
N PRO A 56 13.52 -11.20 -12.67
CA PRO A 56 14.71 -11.24 -13.52
C PRO A 56 14.43 -10.64 -14.91
N VAL A 57 13.15 -10.60 -15.32
CA VAL A 57 12.69 -9.98 -16.58
C VAL A 57 11.37 -9.26 -16.30
N TRP A 58 11.29 -7.97 -16.64
CA TRP A 58 10.10 -7.13 -16.50
C TRP A 58 9.01 -7.49 -17.53
N GLY A 59 8.42 -8.68 -17.37
CA GLY A 59 7.33 -9.18 -18.20
C GLY A 59 5.93 -8.71 -17.74
N ALA A 60 4.92 -8.92 -18.57
CA ALA A 60 3.54 -8.45 -18.38
C ALA A 60 2.82 -9.02 -17.13
N ASN A 61 3.37 -10.08 -16.52
CA ASN A 61 2.82 -10.72 -15.32
C ASN A 61 3.51 -10.28 -14.02
N CYS A 62 4.43 -9.31 -14.07
CA CYS A 62 5.07 -8.81 -12.87
C CYS A 62 4.24 -7.70 -12.23
N ASP A 63 3.80 -7.91 -10.99
CA ASP A 63 3.02 -6.92 -10.26
C ASP A 63 3.80 -5.64 -9.97
N LEU A 64 5.11 -5.75 -9.69
CA LEU A 64 5.99 -4.58 -9.58
C LEU A 64 6.06 -3.79 -10.89
N LYS A 65 6.12 -4.47 -12.05
CA LYS A 65 6.06 -3.80 -13.36
C LYS A 65 4.74 -3.06 -13.52
N ARG A 66 3.62 -3.71 -13.23
CA ARG A 66 2.29 -3.09 -13.35
C ARG A 66 2.14 -1.89 -12.43
N LEU A 67 2.72 -1.96 -11.23
CA LEU A 67 2.73 -0.86 -10.28
C LEU A 67 3.46 0.35 -10.88
N VAL A 68 4.72 0.18 -11.28
CA VAL A 68 5.54 1.30 -11.76
C VAL A 68 5.04 1.84 -13.09
N ASP A 69 4.57 0.96 -13.99
CA ASP A 69 3.96 1.34 -15.26
C ASP A 69 2.68 2.14 -15.05
N GLY A 70 1.83 1.70 -14.12
CA GLY A 70 0.60 2.39 -13.81
C GLY A 70 0.80 3.73 -13.07
N LEU A 71 1.95 3.92 -12.43
CA LEU A 71 2.35 5.18 -11.81
C LEU A 71 3.20 6.06 -12.74
N GLY A 72 3.55 5.57 -13.93
CA GLY A 72 4.46 6.25 -14.86
C GLY A 72 5.89 6.37 -14.33
N VAL A 73 6.29 5.51 -13.39
CA VAL A 73 7.63 5.47 -12.79
C VAL A 73 8.53 4.50 -13.56
N ASP A 74 9.76 4.92 -13.83
CA ASP A 74 10.76 4.05 -14.43
C ASP A 74 11.18 2.92 -13.47
N HIS A 75 11.40 1.74 -14.04
CA HIS A 75 11.85 0.54 -13.33
C HIS A 75 13.19 0.69 -12.58
N ASP A 76 14.03 1.64 -12.98
CA ASP A 76 15.30 1.98 -12.33
C ASP A 76 15.16 3.15 -11.33
N SER A 77 13.99 3.77 -11.23
CA SER A 77 13.72 4.94 -10.39
C SER A 77 12.65 4.66 -9.33
N LEU A 78 12.66 3.46 -8.76
CA LEU A 78 11.71 3.04 -7.72
C LEU A 78 11.73 3.93 -6.48
N GLU A 79 12.88 4.54 -6.17
CA GLU A 79 13.03 5.52 -5.09
C GLU A 79 12.10 6.75 -5.25
N THR A 80 11.69 7.07 -6.49
CA THR A 80 10.75 8.17 -6.74
C THR A 80 9.34 7.90 -6.22
N LEU A 81 9.03 6.64 -5.90
CA LEU A 81 7.80 6.27 -5.22
C LEU A 81 7.79 6.78 -3.78
N GLU A 82 8.94 7.11 -3.17
CA GLU A 82 8.97 7.71 -1.83
C GLU A 82 8.27 9.08 -1.84
N GLY A 83 7.22 9.21 -1.03
CA GLY A 83 6.37 10.41 -0.99
C GLY A 83 5.17 10.38 -1.93
N GLU A 84 5.09 9.41 -2.87
CA GLU A 84 3.91 9.21 -3.71
C GLU A 84 2.76 8.60 -2.91
N SER A 85 1.53 8.97 -3.29
CA SER A 85 0.31 8.44 -2.69
C SER A 85 -0.25 7.31 -3.54
N LEU A 86 -0.13 6.07 -3.05
CA LEU A 86 -0.60 4.90 -3.78
C LEU A 86 -2.01 4.53 -3.37
N PRO A 87 -2.91 4.19 -4.31
CA PRO A 87 -4.24 3.76 -3.96
C PRO A 87 -4.18 2.38 -3.30
N VAL A 88 -4.95 2.22 -2.22
CA VAL A 88 -5.03 0.99 -1.45
C VAL A 88 -6.48 0.57 -1.23
N ARG A 89 -6.70 -0.73 -1.16
CA ARG A 89 -7.92 -1.37 -0.69
C ARG A 89 -7.75 -1.80 0.76
N ARG A 90 -8.79 -1.56 1.54
CA ARG A 90 -8.92 -2.10 2.89
C ARG A 90 -9.66 -3.43 2.82
N GLU A 91 -8.96 -4.50 3.14
CA GLU A 91 -9.54 -5.81 3.36
C GLU A 91 -9.54 -6.13 4.86
N VAL A 92 -10.52 -6.89 5.35
CA VAL A 92 -10.52 -7.37 6.74
C VAL A 92 -10.21 -8.86 6.72
N VAL A 93 -9.01 -9.21 7.16
CA VAL A 93 -8.53 -10.60 7.21
C VAL A 93 -8.30 -10.96 8.67
N ASP A 94 -8.89 -12.08 9.13
CA ASP A 94 -8.82 -12.53 10.53
C ASP A 94 -9.23 -11.47 11.57
N GLY A 95 -10.21 -10.62 11.22
CA GLY A 95 -10.71 -9.54 12.08
C GLY A 95 -9.78 -8.34 12.22
N ARG A 96 -8.68 -8.28 11.45
CA ARG A 96 -7.74 -7.17 11.42
C ARG A 96 -7.82 -6.43 10.07
N PRO A 97 -7.83 -5.08 10.07
CA PRO A 97 -7.75 -4.33 8.83
C PRO A 97 -6.37 -4.55 8.19
N ARG A 98 -6.38 -5.03 6.95
CA ARG A 98 -5.22 -5.22 6.09
C ARG A 98 -5.37 -4.28 4.89
N PHE A 99 -4.29 -3.58 4.56
CA PHE A 99 -4.24 -2.71 3.40
C PHE A 99 -3.47 -3.41 2.29
N GLU A 100 -4.02 -3.39 1.08
CA GLU A 100 -3.40 -3.93 -0.13
C GLU A 100 -3.45 -2.90 -1.25
N LEU A 101 -2.44 -2.88 -2.12
CA LEU A 101 -2.42 -1.93 -3.23
C LEU A 101 -3.54 -2.21 -4.22
N ASP A 102 -4.26 -1.16 -4.62
CA ASP A 102 -5.35 -1.24 -5.58
C ASP A 102 -4.81 -1.16 -7.01
N PHE A 103 -4.30 -2.28 -7.53
CA PHE A 103 -3.74 -2.33 -8.88
C PHE A 103 -4.75 -1.95 -9.97
N GLU A 104 -6.04 -2.21 -9.75
CA GLU A 104 -7.07 -1.82 -10.72
C GLU A 104 -7.21 -0.30 -10.77
N ARG A 105 -7.12 0.41 -9.64
CA ARG A 105 -7.05 1.88 -9.64
C ARG A 105 -5.74 2.41 -10.24
N ILE A 106 -4.62 1.83 -9.84
CA ILE A 106 -3.28 2.25 -10.33
C ILE A 106 -3.24 2.20 -11.86
N THR A 107 -3.73 1.12 -12.45
CA THR A 107 -3.72 0.94 -13.91
C THR A 107 -4.87 1.66 -14.63
N ALA A 108 -5.95 2.03 -13.93
CA ALA A 108 -7.03 2.82 -14.49
C ALA A 108 -6.73 4.33 -14.53
N GLU A 109 -5.89 4.84 -13.63
CA GLU A 109 -5.49 6.27 -13.63
C GLU A 109 -4.42 6.60 -14.69
N SER A 110 -3.73 5.59 -15.22
CA SER A 110 -2.72 5.73 -16.30
C SER A 110 -3.29 5.53 -17.71
N ALA A 111 -4.60 5.28 -17.84
CA ALA A 111 -5.31 5.06 -19.11
C ALA A 111 -5.88 6.34 -19.74
#